data_AF-A0A4Y9Q2V7-F1
#
_entry.id   AF-A0A4Y9Q2V7-F1
#
_cell.length_a   1.000
_cell.length_b   1.000
_cell.length_c   1.000
_cell.angle_alpha   90.00
_cell.angle_beta   90.00
_cell.angle_gamma   90.00
#
_symmetry.space_group_name_H-M   'P 1'
#
loop_
_entity.id
_entity.type
_entity.pdbx_description
1 polymer ?
#
loop_
_entity_poly.entity_id
_entity_poly.type
_entity_poly.pdbx_seq_one_letter_code
_entity_poly.pdbx_strand_id
1 'polypeptide(L)'
;MKQTYRVIAGLIALGVLVQAAAIAFGWFDAIHDLDSGLVIDENYEGNAGHVIHGMNGLIVMPVLGLLLLIVSAFARREVPGAVQWAGIVFGLIVLQVALAFVSFSAPVVGTLHGINALLIIGAAGRAAALTRTTQAARRSSEGGYDVPAQSTGSAAPQSTRTV
;
A
#
# COMPACT_ATOMS: atom_id res chain seq x y z
N MET A 1 8.16 4.23 15.76
CA MET A 1 7.20 4.72 14.73
C MET A 1 7.02 3.78 13.53
N LYS A 2 7.87 2.75 13.39
CA LYS A 2 7.86 1.76 12.32
C LYS A 2 6.51 1.07 12.08
N GLN A 3 5.83 0.60 13.13
CA GLN A 3 4.57 -0.13 12.97
C GLN A 3 3.45 0.80 12.49
N THR A 4 3.33 2.00 13.06
CA THR A 4 2.38 3.03 12.61
C THR A 4 2.59 3.37 11.13
N TYR A 5 3.84 3.61 10.72
CA TYR A 5 4.19 3.85 9.32
C TYR A 5 3.74 2.70 8.40
N ARG A 6 4.01 1.45 8.80
CA ARG A 6 3.61 0.25 8.04
C ARG A 6 2.10 0.13 7.90
N VAL A 7 1.36 0.36 8.99
CA VAL A 7 -0.10 0.26 9.00
C VAL A 7 -0.71 1.33 8.11
N ILE A 8 -0.29 2.59 8.24
CA ILE A 8 -0.82 3.67 7.39
C ILE A 8 -0.53 3.40 5.92
N ALA A 9 0.69 2.98 5.56
CA ALA A 9 1.00 2.61 4.19
C ALA A 9 0.12 1.45 3.68
N GLY A 10 -0.16 0.45 4.52
CA GLY A 10 -1.10 -0.63 4.19
C GLY A 10 -2.54 -0.14 4.01
N LEU A 11 -3.01 0.78 4.85
CA LEU A 11 -4.35 1.37 4.75
C LEU A 11 -4.52 2.18 3.46
N ILE A 12 -3.48 2.86 2.99
CA ILE A 12 -3.51 3.55 1.69
C ILE A 12 -3.72 2.54 0.56
N ALA A 13 -2.95 1.44 0.55
CA ALA A 13 -3.12 0.40 -0.48
C ALA A 13 -4.54 -0.21 -0.44
N LEU A 14 -5.05 -0.50 0.76
CA LEU A 14 -6.42 -0.99 0.95
C LEU A 14 -7.46 0.05 0.50
N GLY A 15 -7.25 1.33 0.78
CA GLY A 15 -8.13 2.42 0.36
C GLY A 15 -8.25 2.55 -1.15
N VAL A 16 -7.19 2.23 -1.91
CA VAL A 16 -7.30 2.14 -3.38
C VAL A 16 -8.10 0.92 -3.82
N LEU A 17 -7.96 -0.23 -3.16
CA LEU A 17 -8.79 -1.41 -3.45
C LEU A 17 -10.28 -1.13 -3.20
N VAL A 18 -10.60 -0.42 -2.11
CA VAL A 18 -11.97 0.02 -1.82
C VAL A 18 -12.50 0.95 -2.91
N GLN A 19 -11.69 1.89 -3.41
CA GLN A 19 -12.08 2.75 -4.54
C GLN A 19 -12.35 1.98 -5.82
N ALA A 20 -11.52 0.97 -6.13
CA ALA A 20 -11.69 0.13 -7.31
C ALA A 20 -12.97 -0.72 -7.21
N ALA A 21 -13.26 -1.28 -6.03
CA ALA A 21 -14.49 -2.00 -5.78
C ALA A 21 -15.72 -1.07 -5.85
N ALA A 22 -15.64 0.12 -5.27
CA ALA A 22 -16.73 1.10 -5.27
C ALA A 22 -17.08 1.59 -6.68
N ILE A 23 -16.09 1.86 -7.54
CA ILE A 23 -16.35 2.30 -8.91
C ILE A 23 -16.88 1.16 -9.78
N ALA A 24 -16.41 -0.08 -9.56
CA ALA A 24 -16.98 -1.25 -10.23
C ALA A 24 -18.44 -1.45 -9.85
N PHE A 25 -18.75 -1.43 -8.54
CA PHE A 25 -20.13 -1.47 -8.06
C PHE A 25 -20.97 -0.34 -8.65
N GLY A 26 -20.48 0.90 -8.59
CA GLY A 26 -21.20 2.07 -9.09
C GLY A 26 -21.56 1.98 -10.57
N TRP A 27 -20.69 1.45 -11.42
CA TRP A 27 -21.02 1.26 -12.83
C TRP A 27 -21.92 0.05 -13.11
N PHE A 28 -21.76 -1.06 -12.40
CA PHE A 28 -22.70 -2.20 -12.54
C PHE A 28 -24.12 -1.83 -12.10
N ASP A 29 -24.24 -1.07 -11.00
CA ASP A 29 -25.50 -0.52 -10.50
C ASP A 29 -26.13 0.47 -11.50
N ALA A 30 -25.32 1.39 -12.04
CA ALA A 30 -25.80 2.33 -13.05
C ALA A 30 -26.30 1.62 -14.32
N ILE A 31 -25.57 0.60 -14.80
CA ILE A 31 -25.98 -0.19 -15.97
C ILE A 31 -27.31 -0.92 -15.71
N HIS A 32 -27.48 -1.50 -14.51
CA HIS A 32 -28.72 -2.15 -14.13
C HIS A 32 -29.93 -1.19 -14.14
N ASP A 33 -29.71 0.02 -13.63
CA ASP A 33 -30.74 1.06 -13.61
C ASP A 33 -31.01 1.60 -15.03
N LEU A 34 -29.99 1.70 -15.89
CA LEU A 34 -30.16 2.05 -17.31
C LEU A 34 -31.08 1.07 -18.03
N ASP A 35 -30.86 -0.23 -17.82
CA ASP A 35 -31.72 -1.29 -18.38
C ASP A 35 -33.17 -1.17 -17.87
N SER A 36 -33.36 -0.54 -16.71
CA SER A 36 -34.66 -0.28 -16.08
C SER A 36 -35.26 1.09 -16.44
N GLY A 37 -34.60 1.86 -17.31
CA GLY A 37 -35.09 3.14 -17.83
C GLY A 37 -34.47 4.40 -17.21
N LEU A 38 -33.41 4.27 -16.40
CA LEU A 38 -32.62 5.43 -15.94
C LEU A 38 -32.01 6.16 -17.14
N VAL A 39 -32.06 7.50 -17.10
CA VAL A 39 -31.36 8.38 -18.03
C VAL A 39 -30.22 9.07 -17.27
N ILE A 40 -28.98 8.86 -17.71
CA ILE A 40 -27.82 9.60 -17.20
C ILE A 40 -27.68 10.89 -18.03
N ASP A 41 -28.03 12.01 -17.41
CA ASP A 41 -27.87 13.36 -17.93
C ASP A 41 -27.22 14.28 -16.89
N GLU A 42 -27.30 15.60 -17.09
CA GLU A 42 -26.73 16.61 -16.18
C GLU A 42 -27.35 16.61 -14.77
N ASN A 43 -28.53 16.01 -14.59
CA ASN A 43 -29.21 15.89 -13.29
C ASN A 43 -28.84 14.59 -12.56
N TYR A 44 -28.03 13.72 -13.17
CA TYR A 44 -27.58 12.49 -12.52
C TYR A 44 -26.48 12.78 -11.50
N GLU A 45 -26.81 12.66 -10.22
CA GLU A 45 -25.85 12.91 -9.12
C GLU A 45 -24.91 11.73 -8.83
N GLY A 46 -25.04 10.63 -9.56
CA GLY A 46 -24.34 9.38 -9.27
C GLY A 46 -25.10 8.51 -8.27
N ASN A 47 -24.50 7.36 -7.96
CA ASN A 47 -25.02 6.39 -6.97
C ASN A 47 -24.01 6.19 -5.83
N ALA A 48 -24.34 5.31 -4.90
CA ALA A 48 -23.51 5.05 -3.73
C ALA A 48 -22.05 4.66 -4.09
N GLY A 49 -21.83 3.91 -5.18
CA GLY A 49 -20.48 3.56 -5.63
C GLY A 49 -19.65 4.76 -6.05
N HIS A 50 -20.25 5.67 -6.81
CA HIS A 50 -19.63 6.93 -7.21
C HIS A 50 -19.29 7.82 -6.00
N VAL A 51 -20.23 7.93 -5.05
CA VAL A 51 -20.04 8.72 -3.82
C VAL A 51 -18.91 8.15 -2.97
N ILE A 52 -18.88 6.83 -2.75
CA ILE A 52 -17.84 6.18 -1.95
C ILE A 52 -16.46 6.35 -2.62
N HIS A 53 -16.39 6.15 -3.95
CA HIS A 53 -15.16 6.39 -4.71
C HIS A 53 -14.66 7.83 -4.55
N GLY A 54 -15.55 8.81 -4.77
CA GLY A 54 -15.23 10.24 -4.68
C GLY A 54 -14.81 10.68 -3.28
N MET A 55 -15.59 10.34 -2.24
CA MET A 55 -15.26 10.69 -0.84
C MET A 55 -13.95 10.06 -0.39
N ASN A 56 -13.72 8.79 -0.72
CA ASN A 56 -12.47 8.14 -0.38
C ASN A 56 -11.28 8.82 -1.09
N GLY A 57 -11.41 9.10 -2.38
CA GLY A 57 -10.36 9.73 -3.19
C GLY A 57 -10.04 11.18 -2.79
N LEU A 58 -11.05 11.97 -2.44
CA LEU A 58 -10.88 13.41 -2.13
C LEU A 58 -10.59 13.71 -0.66
N ILE A 59 -10.97 12.82 0.27
CA ILE A 59 -10.84 13.08 1.72
C ILE A 59 -9.93 12.05 2.36
N VAL A 60 -10.31 10.77 2.30
CA VAL A 60 -9.63 9.71 3.05
C VAL A 60 -8.18 9.53 2.58
N MET A 61 -7.98 9.43 1.27
CA MET A 61 -6.64 9.20 0.69
C MET A 61 -5.67 10.37 0.95
N PRO A 62 -6.05 11.65 0.73
CA PRO A 62 -5.17 12.78 1.06
C PRO A 62 -4.81 12.85 2.54
N VAL A 63 -5.78 12.60 3.44
CA VAL A 63 -5.53 12.56 4.89
C VAL A 63 -4.55 11.44 5.24
N LEU A 64 -4.77 10.22 4.75
CA LEU A 64 -3.86 9.10 4.99
C LEU A 64 -2.46 9.36 4.42
N GLY A 65 -2.37 9.95 3.22
CA GLY A 65 -1.10 10.32 2.60
C GLY A 65 -0.33 11.36 3.41
N LEU A 66 -1.02 12.40 3.90
CA LEU A 66 -0.44 13.42 4.77
C LEU A 66 0.02 12.82 6.11
N LEU A 67 -0.81 11.97 6.73
CA LEU A 67 -0.44 11.26 7.95
C LEU A 67 0.78 10.36 7.73
N LEU A 68 0.87 9.65 6.59
CA LEU A 68 2.04 8.86 6.24
C LEU A 68 3.28 9.74 6.14
N LEU A 69 3.18 10.91 5.49
CA LEU A 69 4.27 11.87 5.34
C LEU A 69 4.75 12.38 6.71
N ILE A 70 3.84 12.80 7.58
CA ILE A 70 4.14 13.24 8.95
C ILE A 70 4.81 12.11 9.74
N VAL A 71 4.21 10.92 9.76
CA VAL A 71 4.73 9.75 10.48
C VAL A 71 6.10 9.32 9.94
N SER A 72 6.35 9.45 8.63
CA SER A 72 7.62 9.10 8.00
C SER A 72 8.79 9.92 8.56
N ALA A 73 8.57 11.20 8.89
CA ALA A 73 9.58 12.05 9.48
C ALA A 73 10.05 11.47 10.82
N PHE A 74 9.13 10.97 11.65
CA PHE A 74 9.48 10.31 12.92
C PHE A 74 10.02 8.88 12.73
N ALA A 75 9.58 8.15 11.69
CA ALA A 75 10.03 6.80 11.39
C ALA A 75 11.41 6.73 10.71
N ARG A 76 11.94 7.85 10.18
CA ARG A 76 13.15 7.88 9.33
C ARG A 76 14.38 7.22 9.92
N ARG A 77 14.56 7.25 11.25
CA ARG A 77 15.71 6.61 11.92
C ARG A 77 15.56 5.09 12.03
N GLU A 78 14.33 4.60 12.14
CA GLU A 78 14.02 3.17 12.25
C GLU A 78 13.84 2.52 10.87
N VAL A 79 13.42 3.29 9.86
CA VAL A 79 13.04 2.80 8.54
C VAL A 79 13.75 3.65 7.48
N PRO A 80 14.93 3.22 7.01
CA PRO A 80 15.64 3.90 5.93
C PRO A 80 14.75 4.05 4.69
N GLY A 81 14.72 5.25 4.11
CA GLY A 81 13.89 5.56 2.94
C GLY A 81 12.42 5.88 3.24
N ALA A 82 11.98 5.88 4.51
CA ALA A 82 10.57 6.15 4.85
C ALA A 82 10.05 7.50 4.31
N VAL A 83 10.85 8.56 4.44
CA VAL A 83 10.44 9.92 3.99
C VAL A 83 10.32 9.98 2.48
N GLN A 84 11.27 9.38 1.74
CA GLN A 84 11.24 9.35 0.28
C GLN A 84 9.99 8.63 -0.22
N TRP A 85 9.70 7.43 0.28
CA TRP A 85 8.55 6.66 -0.17
C TRP A 85 7.22 7.27 0.27
N ALA A 86 7.14 7.88 1.46
CA ALA A 86 5.97 8.64 1.87
C ALA A 86 5.74 9.86 0.96
N GLY A 87 6.80 10.58 0.58
CA GLY A 87 6.73 11.69 -0.37
C GLY A 87 6.24 11.24 -1.75
N ILE A 88 6.74 10.11 -2.26
CA ILE A 88 6.27 9.52 -3.53
C ILE A 88 4.77 9.19 -3.43
N VAL A 89 4.35 8.47 -2.38
CA VAL A 89 2.95 8.09 -2.17
C VAL A 89 2.05 9.33 -2.10
N PHE A 90 2.43 10.33 -1.31
CA PHE A 90 1.66 11.56 -1.19
C PHE A 90 1.59 12.34 -2.51
N GLY A 91 2.72 12.46 -3.22
CA GLY A 91 2.77 13.11 -4.53
C GLY A 91 1.87 12.41 -5.57
N LEU A 92 1.87 11.08 -5.58
CA LEU A 92 0.98 10.29 -6.44
C LEU A 92 -0.50 10.49 -6.06
N ILE A 93 -0.84 10.60 -4.76
CA ILE A 93 -2.22 10.90 -4.32
C ILE A 93 -2.65 12.29 -4.79
N VAL A 94 -1.79 13.31 -4.68
CA VAL A 94 -2.09 14.66 -5.21
C VAL A 94 -2.29 14.61 -6.73
N LEU A 95 -1.40 13.91 -7.44
CA LEU A 95 -1.53 13.70 -8.88
C LEU A 95 -2.84 12.97 -9.24
N GLN A 96 -3.25 11.98 -8.45
CA GLN A 96 -4.51 11.24 -8.66
C GLN A 96 -5.72 12.17 -8.65
N VAL A 97 -5.77 13.08 -7.67
CA VAL A 97 -6.85 14.07 -7.51
C VAL A 97 -6.85 15.04 -8.68
N ALA A 98 -5.68 15.54 -9.09
CA ALA A 98 -5.57 16.41 -10.26
C ALA A 98 -6.06 15.70 -11.55
N LEU A 99 -5.63 14.45 -11.77
CA LEU A 99 -6.10 13.66 -12.91
C LEU A 99 -7.60 13.41 -12.88
N ALA A 100 -8.20 13.20 -11.69
CA ALA A 100 -9.64 13.05 -11.55
C ALA A 100 -10.39 14.29 -12.05
N PHE A 101 -10.00 15.48 -11.59
CA PHE A 101 -10.65 16.73 -12.00
C PHE A 101 -10.50 17.00 -13.50
N VAL A 102 -9.31 16.76 -14.06
CA VAL A 102 -9.08 16.90 -15.51
C VAL A 102 -9.93 15.91 -16.31
N SER A 103 -10.22 14.73 -15.75
CA SER A 103 -11.00 13.71 -16.45
C SER A 103 -12.47 14.12 -16.69
N PHE A 104 -13.02 15.04 -15.90
CA PHE A 104 -14.37 15.58 -16.12
C PHE A 104 -14.47 16.42 -17.41
N SER A 105 -13.38 17.05 -17.85
CA SER A 105 -13.33 17.81 -19.11
C SER A 105 -12.65 17.05 -20.25
N ALA A 106 -11.78 16.09 -19.95
CA ALA A 106 -11.07 15.27 -20.91
C ALA A 106 -11.14 13.78 -20.50
N PRO A 107 -12.21 13.04 -20.85
CA PRO A 107 -12.46 11.68 -20.35
C PRO A 107 -11.31 10.68 -20.58
N VAL A 108 -10.55 10.84 -21.66
CA VAL A 108 -9.37 10.00 -21.96
C VAL A 108 -8.30 10.06 -20.85
N VAL A 109 -8.21 11.18 -20.12
CA VAL A 109 -7.29 11.34 -18.98
C VAL A 109 -7.67 10.41 -17.81
N GLY A 110 -8.91 9.93 -17.77
CA GLY A 110 -9.37 8.92 -16.81
C GLY A 110 -8.55 7.62 -16.88
N THR A 111 -7.97 7.30 -18.04
CA THR A 111 -7.05 6.16 -18.17
C THR A 111 -5.76 6.36 -17.36
N LEU A 112 -5.20 7.58 -17.39
CA LEU A 112 -4.03 7.95 -16.58
C LEU A 112 -4.36 7.95 -15.09
N HIS A 113 -5.57 8.39 -14.73
CA HIS A 113 -6.07 8.27 -13.35
C HIS A 113 -6.09 6.79 -12.90
N GLY A 114 -6.64 5.89 -13.71
CA GLY A 114 -6.63 4.44 -13.42
C GLY A 114 -5.21 3.87 -13.26
N ILE A 115 -4.28 4.24 -14.16
CA ILE A 115 -2.88 3.81 -14.09
C ILE A 115 -2.20 4.35 -12.82
N ASN A 116 -2.40 5.62 -12.49
CA ASN A 116 -1.80 6.23 -11.31
C ASN A 116 -2.31 5.61 -10.00
N ALA A 117 -3.56 5.12 -9.95
CA ALA A 117 -4.07 4.36 -8.82
C ALA A 117 -3.26 3.07 -8.57
N LEU A 118 -2.87 2.36 -9.63
CA LEU A 118 -2.00 1.19 -9.52
C LEU A 118 -0.60 1.57 -9.01
N LEU A 119 -0.06 2.71 -9.46
CA LEU A 119 1.21 3.23 -8.97
C LEU A 119 1.14 3.56 -7.47
N ILE A 120 0.03 4.13 -6.98
CA ILE A 120 -0.19 4.38 -5.55
C ILE A 120 -0.18 3.07 -4.77
N ILE A 121 -0.92 2.05 -5.21
CA ILE A 121 -0.92 0.72 -4.56
C ILE A 121 0.51 0.17 -4.49
N GLY A 122 1.23 0.19 -5.60
CA GLY A 122 2.61 -0.32 -5.68
C GLY A 122 3.57 0.44 -4.76
N ALA A 123 3.52 1.77 -4.77
CA ALA A 123 4.36 2.62 -3.94
C ALA A 123 4.04 2.47 -2.45
N ALA A 124 2.76 2.40 -2.08
CA ALA A 124 2.31 2.18 -0.70
C ALA A 124 2.69 0.77 -0.20
N GLY A 125 2.54 -0.25 -1.04
CA GLY A 125 3.01 -1.61 -0.75
C GLY A 125 4.51 -1.67 -0.54
N ARG A 126 5.29 -0.96 -1.38
CA ARG A 126 6.74 -0.83 -1.21
C ARG A 126 7.11 -0.11 0.08
N ALA A 127 6.43 1.01 0.39
CA ALA A 127 6.60 1.75 1.63
C ALA A 127 6.38 0.83 2.85
N ALA A 128 5.29 0.07 2.88
CA ALA A 128 5.01 -0.88 3.95
C ALA A 128 6.10 -1.98 4.06
N ALA A 129 6.61 -2.46 2.93
CA ALA A 129 7.61 -3.52 2.87
C ALA A 129 8.99 -3.13 3.43
N LEU A 130 9.37 -1.84 3.42
CA LEU A 130 10.65 -1.36 3.97
C LEU A 130 10.90 -1.86 5.40
N THR A 131 9.83 -1.94 6.19
CA THR A 131 9.89 -2.36 7.59
C THR A 131 10.31 -3.82 7.78
N ARG A 132 10.02 -4.70 6.81
CA ARG A 132 10.44 -6.11 6.82
C ARG A 132 11.91 -6.26 6.48
N THR A 133 12.38 -5.50 5.49
CA THR A 133 13.80 -5.47 5.10
C THR A 133 14.70 -5.02 6.26
N THR A 134 14.28 -3.99 7.01
CA THR A 134 15.02 -3.56 8.22
C THR A 134 15.08 -4.66 9.29
N GLN A 135 14.01 -5.45 9.46
CA GLN A 135 13.98 -6.52 10.46
C GLN A 135 14.88 -7.68 10.08
N ALA A 136 14.90 -8.07 8.80
CA ALA A 136 15.79 -9.10 8.29
C ALA A 136 17.27 -8.68 8.45
N ALA A 137 17.62 -7.44 8.08
CA ALA A 137 18.98 -6.92 8.23
C ALA A 137 19.45 -6.93 9.69
N ARG A 138 18.59 -6.52 10.65
CA ARG A 138 18.91 -6.58 12.09
C ARG A 138 19.12 -8.01 12.58
N ARG A 139 18.29 -8.96 12.16
CA ARG A 139 18.46 -10.38 12.51
C ARG A 139 19.76 -10.95 11.97
N SER A 140 20.15 -10.58 10.75
CA SER A 140 21.45 -10.99 10.19
C SER A 140 22.64 -10.40 10.94
N SER A 141 22.54 -9.16 11.46
CA SER A 141 23.59 -8.57 12.31
C SER A 141 23.62 -9.13 13.73
N GLU A 142 22.47 -9.51 14.30
CA GLU A 142 22.37 -10.10 15.65
C GLU A 142 22.68 -11.60 15.67
N GLY A 143 22.47 -12.30 14.54
CA GLY A 143 22.83 -13.72 14.35
C GLY A 143 24.32 -13.98 14.14
N GLY A 144 25.17 -12.96 14.27
CA GLY A 144 26.63 -13.06 14.29
C GLY A 144 27.21 -13.52 15.63
N TYR A 145 26.40 -14.08 16.53
CA TYR A 145 26.94 -15.00 17.52
C TYR A 145 27.23 -16.30 16.79
N ASP A 146 28.53 -16.61 16.63
CA ASP A 146 28.99 -17.96 16.34
C ASP A 146 28.31 -18.89 17.35
N VAL A 147 27.21 -19.53 16.96
CA VAL A 147 26.73 -20.72 17.63
C VAL A 147 27.86 -21.71 17.42
N PRO A 148 28.63 -22.08 18.46
CA PRO A 148 29.70 -23.05 18.28
C PRO A 148 29.02 -24.27 17.68
N ALA A 149 29.48 -24.70 16.51
CA ALA A 149 29.09 -25.99 16.00
C ALA A 149 29.39 -26.98 17.14
N GLN A 150 28.35 -27.54 17.75
CA GLN A 150 28.49 -28.71 18.60
C GLN A 150 29.01 -29.79 17.65
N SER A 151 30.34 -29.89 17.54
CA SER A 151 30.95 -31.11 17.10
C SER A 151 30.57 -32.11 18.18
N THR A 152 29.55 -32.91 17.88
CA THR A 152 29.33 -34.15 18.59
C THR A 152 30.54 -35.00 18.24
N GLY A 153 31.63 -34.79 18.99
CA GLY A 153 32.85 -35.55 18.87
C GLY A 153 32.50 -37.00 19.13
N SER A 154 32.46 -37.78 18.06
CA SER A 154 32.46 -39.23 18.13
C SER A 154 33.86 -39.69 18.53
N ALA A 155 34.18 -39.50 19.80
CA ALA A 155 35.33 -40.12 20.45
C ALA A 155 34.78 -41.18 21.41
N ALA A 156 34.17 -42.22 20.84
CA ALA A 156 33.95 -43.47 21.57
C ALA A 156 35.31 -44.17 21.72
N PRO A 157 35.73 -44.59 22.93
CA PRO A 157 36.96 -45.35 23.09
C PRO A 157 36.80 -46.73 22.45
N GLN A 158 37.72 -47.09 21.55
CA GLN A 158 37.83 -48.46 21.05
C GLN A 158 38.34 -49.35 22.18
N SER A 159 37.49 -50.27 22.65
CA SER A 159 37.85 -51.36 23.55
C SER A 159 38.68 -52.39 22.78
N THR A 160 40.00 -52.32 22.89
CA THR A 160 40.89 -53.42 22.53
C THR A 160 40.76 -54.52 23.58
N ARG A 161 40.04 -55.60 23.22
CA ARG A 161 40.02 -56.85 23.96
C ARG A 161 40.95 -57.83 23.27
N THR A 162 42.15 -58.00 23.82
CA THR A 162 43.08 -59.07 23.44
C THR A 162 42.57 -60.39 24.02
N VAL A 163 42.54 -61.44 23.20
CA VAL A 163 42.47 -62.85 23.63
C VAL A 163 43.82 -63.47 23.35
#